data_AF-A0A7X6KTF1-F1
#
_entry.id   AF-A0A7X6KTF1-F1
#
_cell.length_a   1.000
_cell.length_b   1.000
_cell.length_c   1.000
_cell.angle_alpha   90.00
_cell.angle_beta   90.00
_cell.angle_gamma   90.00
#
_symmetry.space_group_name_H-M   'P 1'
#
loop_
_entity.id
_entity.type
_entity.pdbx_description
1 polymer ?
#
loop_
_entity_poly.entity_id
_entity_poly.type
_entity_poly.pdbx_seq_one_letter_code
_entity_poly.pdbx_strand_id
1 'polypeptide(L)'
;MTQPVAPVIGADPRATVACLALDGCALGWLAGVYPDTPGWWELSLRAIADYAGVPVPATRLGTFSDRWERFPLRDEEPLVDAVLTLARTGGTRSVTLDRVARLADRDPEWLDSMYGSAQELVEDVLDRVMSDGFDDLSPLYLTPCRATVVSLLDVLTDDRRAAALLRTLLLSGVEVPGPAAQAARKMSPAALPGHGEVTGGRRVAALAMDGWMLGAGNGEPAAEVLAELRALVG
;
A
#
# COMPACT_ATOMS: atom_id res chain seq x y z
N MET A 1 -1.27 10.47 29.48
CA MET A 1 -2.34 9.51 29.17
C MET A 1 -2.95 9.93 27.84
N THR A 2 -2.44 9.39 26.74
CA THR A 2 -2.94 9.66 25.38
C THR A 2 -4.09 8.70 25.10
N GLN A 3 -5.29 9.24 24.88
CA GLN A 3 -6.42 8.45 24.39
C GLN A 3 -6.10 7.96 22.98
N PRO A 4 -6.45 6.72 22.61
CA PRO A 4 -6.45 6.32 21.22
C PRO A 4 -7.52 7.14 20.51
N VAL A 5 -7.11 7.96 19.54
CA VAL A 5 -8.03 8.61 18.60
C VAL A 5 -8.63 7.50 17.76
N ALA A 6 -9.83 7.07 18.11
CA ALA A 6 -10.64 6.25 17.21
C ALA A 6 -10.86 7.09 15.93
N PRO A 7 -10.61 6.53 14.73
CA PRO A 7 -10.84 7.27 13.50
C PRO A 7 -12.31 7.72 13.48
N VAL A 8 -12.52 9.01 13.23
CA VAL A 8 -13.86 9.56 13.04
C VAL A 8 -14.38 8.99 11.72
N ILE A 9 -15.10 7.86 11.82
CA ILE A 9 -15.88 7.27 10.72
C ILE A 9 -17.07 8.20 10.50
N GLY A 10 -16.93 9.14 9.57
CA GLY A 10 -18.02 9.97 9.11
C GLY A 10 -17.78 10.43 7.67
N ALA A 11 -18.68 10.24 6.71
CA ALA A 11 -19.90 9.43 6.66
C ALA A 11 -20.21 9.15 5.17
N ASP A 12 -19.26 8.56 4.47
CA ASP A 12 -19.45 8.07 3.10
C ASP A 12 -19.05 6.59 3.04
N PRO A 13 -20.00 5.66 3.24
CA PRO A 13 -19.74 4.21 3.16
C PRO A 13 -19.13 3.82 1.82
N ARG A 14 -19.51 4.53 0.74
CA ARG A 14 -19.02 4.29 -0.61
C ARG A 14 -17.55 4.68 -0.74
N ALA A 15 -17.18 5.86 -0.28
CA ALA A 15 -15.78 6.28 -0.23
C ALA A 15 -14.95 5.36 0.70
N THR A 16 -15.55 4.90 1.80
CA THR A 16 -14.87 3.96 2.73
C THR A 16 -14.56 2.63 2.06
N VAL A 17 -15.54 2.03 1.36
CA VAL A 17 -15.31 0.80 0.59
C VAL A 17 -14.31 1.02 -0.54
N ALA A 18 -14.35 2.16 -1.21
CA ALA A 18 -13.39 2.50 -2.25
C ALA A 18 -11.96 2.65 -1.70
N CYS A 19 -11.77 3.34 -0.56
CA CYS A 19 -10.47 3.43 0.11
C CYS A 19 -9.98 2.04 0.54
N LEU A 20 -10.84 1.20 1.14
CA LEU A 20 -10.49 -0.18 1.49
C LEU A 20 -10.07 -1.00 0.28
N ALA A 21 -10.72 -0.81 -0.87
CA ALA A 21 -10.33 -1.49 -2.10
C ALA A 21 -8.96 -1.02 -2.62
N LEU A 22 -8.63 0.27 -2.48
CA LEU A 22 -7.33 0.83 -2.84
C LEU A 22 -6.23 0.36 -1.88
N ASP A 23 -6.51 0.29 -0.58
CA ASP A 23 -5.65 -0.34 0.42
C ASP A 23 -5.43 -1.81 0.07
N GLY A 24 -6.49 -2.51 -0.33
CA GLY A 24 -6.44 -3.88 -0.86
C GLY A 24 -5.46 -4.00 -2.01
N CYS A 25 -5.55 -3.13 -3.02
CA CYS A 25 -4.60 -3.08 -4.13
C CYS A 25 -3.16 -2.89 -3.64
N ALA A 26 -2.89 -1.91 -2.77
CA ALA A 26 -1.56 -1.60 -2.28
C ALA A 26 -0.96 -2.73 -1.43
N LEU A 27 -1.72 -3.24 -0.45
CA LEU A 27 -1.30 -4.32 0.45
C LEU A 27 -1.19 -5.66 -0.28
N GLY A 28 -2.11 -5.93 -1.20
CA GLY A 28 -2.05 -7.11 -2.05
C GLY A 28 -0.84 -7.08 -2.99
N TRP A 29 -0.46 -5.91 -3.50
CA TRP A 29 0.77 -5.76 -4.28
C TRP A 29 2.01 -5.93 -3.41
N LEU A 30 2.06 -5.29 -2.23
CA LEU A 30 3.14 -5.44 -1.25
C LEU A 30 3.37 -6.91 -0.86
N ALA A 31 2.28 -7.66 -0.67
CA ALA A 31 2.31 -9.07 -0.31
C ALA A 31 2.46 -10.03 -1.50
N GLY A 32 2.56 -9.54 -2.74
CA GLY A 32 2.64 -10.35 -3.95
C GLY A 32 1.42 -11.26 -4.14
N VAL A 33 0.22 -10.77 -3.83
CA VAL A 33 -1.07 -11.43 -4.06
C VAL A 33 -1.53 -11.20 -5.49
N TYR A 34 -1.41 -9.96 -5.98
CA TYR A 34 -1.92 -9.57 -7.30
C TYR A 34 -0.82 -9.50 -8.35
N PRO A 35 -1.15 -9.80 -9.63
CA PRO A 35 -0.20 -9.66 -10.72
C PRO A 35 0.06 -8.17 -10.99
N ASP A 36 1.33 -7.80 -11.10
CA ASP A 36 1.74 -6.45 -11.47
C ASP A 36 1.69 -6.29 -13.00
N THR A 37 0.48 -6.30 -13.55
CA THR A 37 0.24 -6.18 -14.99
C THR A 37 -0.63 -4.96 -15.29
N PRO A 38 -0.40 -4.27 -16.42
CA PRO A 38 -1.16 -3.06 -16.75
C PRO A 38 -2.67 -3.33 -16.84
N GLY A 39 -3.05 -4.48 -17.41
CA GLY A 39 -4.46 -4.88 -17.53
C GLY A 39 -5.14 -5.17 -16.18
N TRP A 40 -4.43 -5.73 -15.20
CA TRP A 40 -5.01 -5.94 -13.86
C TRP A 40 -5.24 -4.60 -13.15
N TRP A 41 -4.26 -3.70 -13.20
CA TRP A 41 -4.34 -2.37 -12.60
C TRP A 41 -5.42 -1.50 -13.25
N GLU A 42 -5.46 -1.43 -14.58
CA GLU A 42 -6.49 -0.65 -15.30
C GLU A 42 -7.89 -1.12 -14.93
N LEU A 43 -8.11 -2.43 -14.90
CA LEU A 43 -9.42 -3.01 -14.59
C LEU A 43 -9.81 -2.77 -13.12
N SER A 44 -8.88 -2.91 -12.17
CA SER A 44 -9.11 -2.62 -10.75
C SER A 44 -9.39 -1.15 -10.47
N LEU A 45 -8.51 -0.25 -10.92
CA LEU A 45 -8.61 1.18 -10.63
C LEU A 45 -9.82 1.81 -11.32
N ARG A 46 -10.16 1.38 -12.54
CA ARG A 46 -11.41 1.80 -13.22
C ARG A 46 -12.65 1.36 -12.44
N ALA A 47 -12.72 0.09 -12.01
CA ALA A 47 -13.87 -0.40 -11.25
C ALA A 47 -14.06 0.37 -9.94
N ILE A 48 -12.97 0.72 -9.25
CA ILE A 48 -13.00 1.53 -8.02
C ILE A 48 -13.43 2.97 -8.32
N ALA A 49 -12.90 3.59 -9.39
CA ALA A 49 -13.26 4.95 -9.79
C ALA A 49 -14.75 5.06 -10.16
N ASP A 50 -15.23 4.14 -11.01
CA ASP A 50 -16.64 4.03 -11.40
C ASP A 50 -17.52 3.80 -10.17
N TYR A 51 -17.09 2.91 -9.28
CA TYR A 51 -17.79 2.67 -8.03
C TYR A 51 -17.83 3.92 -7.16
N ALA A 52 -16.74 4.65 -6.94
CA ALA A 52 -16.78 5.89 -6.14
C ALA A 52 -17.44 7.09 -6.88
N GLY A 53 -17.78 6.90 -8.16
CA GLY A 53 -18.35 7.93 -9.02
C GLY A 53 -17.37 9.07 -9.33
N VAL A 54 -16.06 8.82 -9.25
CA VAL A 54 -14.98 9.79 -9.51
C VAL A 54 -14.45 9.63 -10.94
N PRO A 55 -13.69 10.61 -11.46
CA PRO A 55 -13.05 10.44 -12.76
C PRO A 55 -12.17 9.19 -12.79
N VAL A 56 -12.28 8.42 -13.87
CA VAL A 56 -11.39 7.29 -14.13
C VAL A 56 -9.97 7.84 -14.29
N PRO A 57 -8.97 7.33 -13.55
CA PRO A 57 -7.62 7.84 -13.68
C PRO A 57 -7.03 7.46 -15.03
N ALA A 58 -5.95 8.14 -15.42
CA ALA A 58 -5.22 7.77 -16.63
C ALA A 58 -4.78 6.30 -16.57
N THR A 59 -4.74 5.61 -17.71
CA THR A 59 -4.21 4.25 -17.75
C THR A 59 -2.80 4.27 -17.19
N ARG A 60 -2.56 3.46 -16.16
CA ARG A 60 -1.20 3.22 -15.64
C ARG A 60 -0.38 2.71 -16.83
N LEU A 61 0.52 3.56 -17.33
CA LEU A 61 1.32 3.21 -18.49
C LEU A 61 2.21 2.06 -18.06
N GLY A 62 1.88 0.90 -18.63
CA GLY A 62 2.49 -0.38 -18.33
C GLY A 62 3.91 -0.48 -18.86
N THR A 63 4.79 0.26 -18.25
CA THR A 63 6.24 0.12 -18.23
C THR A 63 6.62 1.11 -17.16
N PHE A 64 6.91 0.61 -15.97
CA PHE A 64 7.69 1.42 -15.07
C PHE A 64 8.95 1.84 -15.85
N SER A 65 9.65 2.91 -15.49
CA SER A 65 10.97 3.06 -16.11
C SER A 65 11.83 1.83 -15.79
N ASP A 66 12.77 1.43 -16.66
CA ASP A 66 13.72 0.31 -16.40
C ASP A 66 14.35 0.32 -14.99
N ARG A 67 14.40 1.53 -14.38
CA ARG A 67 14.84 1.86 -13.02
C ARG A 67 13.89 1.35 -11.93
N TRP A 68 12.59 1.46 -12.14
CA TRP A 68 11.53 1.10 -11.19
C TRP A 68 10.86 -0.26 -11.50
N GLU A 69 10.92 -0.74 -12.75
CA GLU A 69 10.33 -2.02 -13.21
C GLU A 69 10.84 -3.22 -12.43
N ARG A 70 12.11 -3.16 -12.03
CA ARG A 70 12.72 -4.29 -11.35
C ARG A 70 12.37 -4.30 -9.87
N PHE A 71 12.06 -3.14 -9.26
CA PHE A 71 12.10 -3.03 -7.82
C PHE A 71 11.35 -1.80 -7.20
N PRO A 72 10.02 -1.81 -7.05
CA PRO A 72 9.34 -0.76 -6.26
C PRO A 72 9.89 -0.62 -4.82
N LEU A 73 10.50 -1.69 -4.29
CA LEU A 73 11.10 -1.78 -2.96
C LEU A 73 12.64 -1.81 -2.97
N ARG A 74 13.32 -1.35 -4.03
CA ARG A 74 14.79 -1.19 -4.03
C ARG A 74 15.16 0.18 -4.51
N ASP A 75 16.30 0.66 -4.09
CA ASP A 75 16.79 2.00 -4.40
C ASP A 75 18.17 1.95 -5.07
N GLU A 76 18.53 3.01 -5.79
CA GLU A 76 19.87 3.14 -6.36
C GLU A 76 20.88 3.57 -5.29
N GLU A 77 20.42 4.26 -4.25
CA GLU A 77 21.25 4.61 -3.12
C GLU A 77 21.46 3.37 -2.22
N PRO A 78 22.71 2.89 -2.06
CA PRO A 78 22.97 1.63 -1.35
C PRO A 78 22.45 1.61 0.09
N LEU A 79 22.46 2.77 0.77
CA LEU A 79 21.98 2.88 2.14
C LEU A 79 20.48 2.67 2.24
N VAL A 80 19.71 3.41 1.42
CA VAL A 80 18.24 3.30 1.33
C VAL A 80 17.86 1.89 0.90
N ASP A 81 18.55 1.36 -0.11
CA ASP A 81 18.32 0.01 -0.63
C ASP A 81 18.55 -1.09 0.42
N ALA A 82 19.60 -0.96 1.23
CA ALA A 82 19.89 -1.89 2.32
C ALA A 82 18.79 -1.86 3.39
N VAL A 83 18.32 -0.68 3.77
CA VAL A 83 17.21 -0.51 4.74
C VAL A 83 15.93 -1.16 4.21
N LEU A 84 15.52 -0.85 2.97
CA LEU A 84 14.34 -1.43 2.33
C LEU A 84 14.45 -2.96 2.22
N THR A 85 15.64 -3.48 1.88
CA THR A 85 15.89 -4.91 1.75
C THR A 85 15.75 -5.64 3.07
N LEU A 86 16.31 -5.08 4.15
CA LEU A 86 16.17 -5.64 5.49
C LEU A 86 14.71 -5.60 5.93
N ALA A 87 14.07 -4.43 5.85
CA ALA A 87 12.66 -4.25 6.22
C ALA A 87 11.75 -5.24 5.49
N ARG A 88 11.97 -5.49 4.21
CA ARG A 88 11.21 -6.47 3.42
C ARG A 88 11.39 -7.92 3.88
N THR A 89 12.58 -8.28 4.36
CA THR A 89 12.90 -9.69 4.72
C THR A 89 12.52 -10.05 6.16
N GLY A 90 12.49 -9.08 7.08
CA GLY A 90 12.21 -9.36 8.49
C GLY A 90 11.52 -8.24 9.26
N GLY A 91 10.85 -7.31 8.56
CA GLY A 91 10.23 -6.13 9.15
C GLY A 91 11.26 -5.09 9.60
N THR A 92 10.79 -3.94 10.07
CA THR A 92 11.64 -2.83 10.54
C THR A 92 12.58 -3.24 11.68
N ARG A 93 12.17 -4.19 12.52
CA ARG A 93 12.99 -4.76 13.60
C ARG A 93 14.24 -5.50 13.11
N SER A 94 14.25 -5.93 11.84
CA SER A 94 15.41 -6.58 11.24
C SER A 94 16.48 -5.59 10.78
N VAL A 95 16.15 -4.30 10.73
CA VAL A 95 17.05 -3.20 10.39
C VAL A 95 17.91 -2.88 11.61
N THR A 96 19.22 -3.07 11.46
CA THR A 96 20.23 -2.74 12.47
C THR A 96 21.40 -2.07 11.76
N LEU A 97 22.06 -1.09 12.37
CA LEU A 97 23.19 -0.36 11.77
C LEU A 97 24.25 -1.31 11.18
N ASP A 98 24.64 -2.35 11.91
CA ASP A 98 25.59 -3.36 11.44
C ASP A 98 25.16 -4.09 10.16
N ARG A 99 23.89 -4.48 10.06
CA ARG A 99 23.35 -5.18 8.89
C ARG A 99 23.24 -4.23 7.70
N VAL A 100 22.84 -2.98 7.95
CA VAL A 100 22.77 -1.95 6.93
C VAL A 100 24.18 -1.65 6.41
N ALA A 101 25.15 -1.41 7.29
CA ALA A 101 26.56 -1.19 6.96
C ALA A 101 27.11 -2.27 6.03
N ARG A 102 26.90 -3.54 6.38
CA ARG A 102 27.37 -4.67 5.56
C ARG A 102 26.70 -4.73 4.18
N LEU A 103 25.39 -4.47 4.09
CA LEU A 103 24.67 -4.52 2.81
C LEU A 103 24.95 -3.31 1.93
N ALA A 104 25.16 -2.14 2.53
CA ALA A 104 25.43 -0.88 1.84
C ALA A 104 26.93 -0.67 1.55
N ASP A 105 27.80 -1.59 1.96
CA ASP A 105 29.27 -1.47 1.91
C ASP A 105 29.77 -0.18 2.58
N ARG A 106 29.32 0.04 3.82
CA ARG A 106 29.64 1.19 4.67
C ARG A 106 30.27 0.76 5.99
N ASP A 107 30.95 1.70 6.62
CA ASP A 107 31.50 1.55 7.96
C ASP A 107 30.37 1.65 9.02
N PRO A 108 30.20 0.67 9.93
CA PRO A 108 29.26 0.76 11.04
C PRO A 108 29.48 1.97 11.95
N GLU A 109 30.73 2.36 12.22
CA GLU A 109 31.03 3.50 13.11
C GLU A 109 30.59 4.83 12.48
N TRP A 110 30.69 4.93 11.15
CA TRP A 110 30.17 6.08 10.40
C TRP A 110 28.64 6.18 10.51
N LEU A 111 27.93 5.06 10.39
CA LEU A 111 26.47 5.06 10.54
C LEU A 111 26.03 5.43 11.96
N ASP A 112 26.71 4.91 12.99
CA ASP A 112 26.44 5.25 14.38
C ASP A 112 26.67 6.75 14.64
N SER A 113 27.75 7.32 14.11
CA SER A 113 28.03 8.76 14.21
C SER A 113 27.02 9.64 13.47
N MET A 114 26.48 9.18 12.33
CA MET A 114 25.57 9.97 11.50
C MET A 114 24.13 9.91 11.98
N TYR A 115 23.68 8.73 12.39
CA TYR A 115 22.26 8.45 12.66
C TYR A 115 21.99 8.10 14.12
N GLY A 116 22.99 7.80 14.95
CA GLY A 116 22.83 7.47 16.37
C GLY A 116 22.14 6.14 16.68
N SER A 117 21.16 5.72 15.88
CA SER A 117 20.44 4.47 16.05
C SER A 117 19.84 3.95 14.73
N ALA A 118 19.51 2.67 14.70
CA ALA A 118 18.80 2.09 13.56
C ALA A 118 17.38 2.66 13.38
N GLN A 119 16.75 3.13 14.46
CA GLN A 119 15.42 3.75 14.39
C GLN A 119 15.50 5.11 13.70
N GLU A 120 16.43 5.98 14.12
CA GLU A 120 16.65 7.29 13.51
C GLU A 120 17.04 7.15 12.03
N LEU A 121 17.83 6.14 11.66
CA LEU A 121 18.11 5.82 10.26
C LEU A 121 16.83 5.44 9.49
N VAL A 122 15.94 4.63 10.06
CA VAL A 122 14.68 4.25 9.40
C VAL A 122 13.75 5.46 9.24
N GLU A 123 13.69 6.33 10.25
CA GLU A 123 12.92 7.58 10.21
C GLU A 123 13.46 8.55 9.13
N ASP A 124 14.77 8.74 9.03
CA ASP A 124 15.41 9.56 7.98
C ASP A 124 15.12 9.01 6.57
N VAL A 125 15.21 7.70 6.39
CA VAL A 125 14.86 7.06 5.10
C VAL A 125 13.37 7.18 4.80
N LEU A 126 12.50 7.06 5.81
CA LEU A 126 11.07 7.22 5.65
C LEU A 126 10.71 8.65 5.23
N ASP A 127 11.29 9.67 5.87
CA ASP A 127 11.08 11.07 5.52
C ASP A 127 11.48 11.35 4.07
N ARG A 128 12.63 10.83 3.64
CA ARG A 128 13.08 10.94 2.25
C ARG A 128 12.11 10.28 1.27
N VAL A 129 11.64 9.07 1.57
CA VAL A 129 10.66 8.35 0.74
C VAL A 129 9.34 9.13 0.66
N MET A 130 8.92 9.77 1.75
CA MET A 130 7.72 10.61 1.76
C MET A 130 7.92 11.87 0.91
N SER A 131 9.07 12.53 0.98
CA SER A 131 9.36 13.68 0.11
C SER A 131 9.42 13.36 -1.38
N ASP A 132 9.66 12.10 -1.75
CA ASP A 132 9.64 11.63 -3.13
C ASP A 132 8.22 11.53 -3.75
N GLY A 133 7.14 11.88 -3.02
CA GLY A 133 5.82 11.98 -3.65
C GLY A 133 4.60 12.08 -2.74
N PHE A 134 4.78 12.03 -1.42
CA PHE A 134 3.72 12.02 -0.38
C PHE A 134 3.46 13.36 0.30
N ASP A 135 4.34 14.36 0.18
CA ASP A 135 4.18 15.65 0.85
C ASP A 135 2.85 16.34 0.50
N ASP A 136 2.35 16.16 -0.73
CA ASP A 136 1.07 16.71 -1.20
C ASP A 136 -0.17 15.90 -0.73
N LEU A 137 0.06 14.72 -0.14
CA LEU A 137 -0.96 13.68 0.02
C LEU A 137 -1.34 13.45 1.49
N SER A 138 -0.43 13.67 2.44
CA SER A 138 -0.61 13.44 3.88
C SER A 138 -1.94 13.94 4.50
N PRO A 139 -2.49 15.13 4.16
CA PRO A 139 -3.75 15.60 4.74
C PRO A 139 -4.99 14.79 4.34
N LEU A 140 -4.93 14.06 3.22
CA LEU A 140 -6.11 13.43 2.59
C LEU A 140 -6.32 11.96 3.01
N TYR A 141 -5.33 11.32 3.64
CA TYR A 141 -5.40 9.90 4.01
C TYR A 141 -6.16 9.65 5.33
N LEU A 142 -6.45 10.70 6.10
CA LEU A 142 -7.00 10.57 7.46
C LEU A 142 -8.53 10.43 7.52
N THR A 143 -9.25 10.67 6.42
CA THR A 143 -10.72 10.59 6.41
C THR A 143 -11.21 10.07 5.07
N PRO A 144 -11.81 8.87 5.01
CA PRO A 144 -12.36 8.33 3.76
C PRO A 144 -13.40 9.26 3.15
N CYS A 145 -13.07 9.87 2.02
CA CYS A 145 -13.97 10.71 1.26
C CYS A 145 -13.62 10.63 -0.23
N ARG A 146 -14.50 11.18 -1.07
CA ARG A 146 -14.30 11.20 -2.53
C ARG A 146 -12.95 11.80 -2.96
N ALA A 147 -12.47 12.85 -2.27
CA ALA A 147 -11.17 13.47 -2.56
C ALA A 147 -10.00 12.54 -2.22
N THR A 148 -10.10 11.77 -1.14
CA THR A 148 -9.13 10.73 -0.77
C THR A 148 -9.07 9.64 -1.85
N VAL A 149 -10.22 9.19 -2.35
CA VAL A 149 -10.28 8.19 -3.43
C VAL A 149 -9.57 8.70 -4.69
N VAL A 150 -9.85 9.93 -5.12
CA VAL A 150 -9.16 10.55 -6.28
C VAL A 150 -7.64 10.58 -6.05
N SER A 151 -7.21 11.01 -4.87
CA SER A 151 -5.78 11.14 -4.55
C SER A 151 -5.06 9.80 -4.53
N LEU A 152 -5.70 8.76 -3.97
CA LEU A 152 -5.18 7.39 -3.96
C LEU A 152 -5.12 6.77 -5.36
N LEU A 153 -6.14 7.03 -6.21
CA LEU A 153 -6.13 6.63 -7.60
C LEU A 153 -4.96 7.27 -8.34
N ASP A 154 -4.76 8.58 -8.18
CA ASP A 154 -3.64 9.32 -8.80
C ASP A 154 -2.29 8.72 -8.38
N VAL A 155 -2.12 8.42 -7.09
CA VAL A 155 -0.91 7.76 -6.55
C VAL A 155 -0.66 6.41 -7.18
N LEU A 156 -1.68 5.55 -7.28
CA LEU A 156 -1.54 4.19 -7.80
C LEU A 156 -1.38 4.15 -9.33
N THR A 157 -1.62 5.26 -10.03
CA THR A 157 -1.34 5.40 -11.46
C THR A 157 0.03 6.01 -11.78
N ASP A 158 0.71 6.61 -10.81
CA ASP A 158 2.06 7.16 -10.96
C ASP A 158 3.07 6.21 -10.30
N ASP A 159 4.00 5.66 -11.08
CA ASP A 159 4.91 4.63 -10.57
C ASP A 159 5.84 5.12 -9.47
N ARG A 160 6.27 6.38 -9.50
CA ARG A 160 7.13 6.95 -8.46
C ARG A 160 6.35 7.07 -7.16
N ARG A 161 5.14 7.61 -7.22
CA ARG A 161 4.25 7.75 -6.05
C ARG A 161 3.80 6.39 -5.52
N ALA A 162 3.51 5.43 -6.39
CA ALA A 162 3.15 4.08 -6.01
C ALA A 162 4.33 3.34 -5.33
N ALA A 163 5.56 3.50 -5.83
CA ALA A 163 6.76 2.96 -5.17
C ALA A 163 6.99 3.62 -3.79
N ALA A 164 6.85 4.94 -3.70
CA ALA A 164 6.92 5.66 -2.43
C ALA A 164 5.85 5.15 -1.45
N LEU A 165 4.62 4.86 -1.92
CA LEU A 165 3.55 4.31 -1.08
C LEU A 165 3.97 2.99 -0.44
N LEU A 166 4.45 2.07 -1.27
CA LEU A 166 4.85 0.74 -0.81
C LEU A 166 6.03 0.79 0.16
N ARG A 167 7.01 1.66 -0.11
CA ARG A 167 8.16 1.88 0.77
C ARG A 167 7.74 2.50 2.10
N THR A 168 6.83 3.47 2.08
CA THR A 168 6.24 4.07 3.30
C THR A 168 5.52 3.02 4.14
N LEU A 169 4.67 2.19 3.52
CA LEU A 169 3.99 1.09 4.22
C LEU A 169 5.00 0.15 4.88
N LEU A 170 6.02 -0.25 4.13
CA LEU A 170 7.06 -1.16 4.61
C LEU A 170 7.85 -0.58 5.80
N LEU A 171 8.25 0.68 5.72
CA LEU A 171 9.06 1.36 6.75
C LEU A 171 8.26 1.82 7.95
N SER A 172 6.95 2.01 7.79
CA SER A 172 6.00 2.31 8.88
C SER A 172 5.67 1.06 9.73
N GLY A 173 6.23 -0.10 9.40
CA GLY A 173 5.99 -1.35 10.11
C GLY A 173 4.64 -1.99 9.79
N VAL A 174 4.01 -1.63 8.66
CA VAL A 174 2.84 -2.36 8.16
C VAL A 174 3.29 -3.75 7.74
N GLU A 175 2.90 -4.76 8.53
CA GLU A 175 3.17 -6.16 8.24
C GLU A 175 1.90 -6.80 7.68
N VAL A 176 2.00 -7.39 6.48
CA VAL A 176 0.93 -8.22 5.93
C VAL A 176 1.10 -9.65 6.47
N PRO A 177 0.16 -10.19 7.27
CA PRO A 177 0.32 -11.53 7.83
C PRO A 177 0.44 -12.58 6.72
N GLY A 178 1.47 -13.42 6.78
CA GLY A 178 1.68 -14.49 5.80
C GLY A 178 0.45 -15.38 5.54
N PRO A 179 -0.31 -15.80 6.58
CA PRO A 179 -1.56 -16.52 6.39
C PRO A 179 -2.65 -15.72 5.65
N ALA A 180 -2.77 -14.41 5.89
CA ALA A 180 -3.73 -13.55 5.21
C ALA A 180 -3.37 -13.41 3.72
N ALA A 181 -2.08 -13.20 3.41
CA ALA A 181 -1.59 -13.17 2.03
C ALA A 181 -1.85 -14.50 1.29
N GLN A 182 -1.62 -15.64 1.96
CA GLN A 182 -1.93 -16.96 1.40
C GLN A 182 -3.42 -17.19 1.17
N ALA A 183 -4.26 -16.73 2.10
CA ALA A 183 -5.72 -16.81 1.98
C ALA A 183 -6.21 -15.98 0.80
N ALA A 184 -5.75 -14.73 0.68
CA ALA A 184 -6.08 -13.86 -0.45
C ALA A 184 -5.66 -14.48 -1.79
N ARG A 185 -4.45 -15.03 -1.91
CA ARG A 185 -4.00 -15.74 -3.13
C ARG A 185 -4.88 -16.92 -3.53
N LYS A 186 -5.48 -17.61 -2.55
CA LYS A 186 -6.29 -18.83 -2.79
C LYS A 186 -7.77 -18.55 -2.99
N MET A 187 -8.27 -17.44 -2.46
CA MET A 187 -9.71 -17.20 -2.34
C MET A 187 -10.16 -15.89 -2.95
N SER A 188 -9.28 -14.91 -3.13
CA SER A 188 -9.65 -13.61 -3.69
C SER A 188 -10.06 -13.77 -5.16
N PRO A 189 -11.30 -13.40 -5.53
CA PRO A 189 -11.71 -13.35 -6.93
C PRO A 189 -10.86 -12.38 -7.78
N ALA A 190 -10.16 -11.43 -7.15
CA ALA A 190 -9.24 -10.52 -7.81
C ALA A 190 -7.84 -11.11 -8.04
N ALA A 191 -7.50 -12.24 -7.40
CA ALA A 191 -6.22 -12.93 -7.53
C ALA A 191 -6.30 -14.25 -8.34
N LEU A 192 -7.47 -14.89 -8.38
CA LEU A 192 -7.65 -16.19 -9.03
C LEU A 192 -7.58 -16.14 -10.57
N PRO A 193 -7.25 -17.28 -11.23
CA PRO A 193 -7.42 -17.40 -12.68
C PRO A 193 -8.85 -17.04 -13.10
N GLY A 194 -8.99 -16.21 -14.15
CA GLY A 194 -10.29 -15.66 -14.53
C GLY A 194 -10.66 -14.37 -13.81
N HIS A 195 -9.75 -13.72 -13.07
CA HIS A 195 -10.00 -12.42 -12.42
C HIS A 195 -10.52 -11.32 -13.36
N GLY A 196 -10.33 -11.46 -14.68
CA GLY A 196 -10.89 -10.54 -15.67
C GLY A 196 -12.41 -10.64 -15.82
N GLU A 197 -13.01 -11.76 -15.41
CA GLU A 197 -14.46 -11.99 -15.39
C GLU A 197 -15.13 -11.29 -14.20
N VAL A 198 -14.37 -11.01 -13.13
CA VAL A 198 -14.85 -10.29 -11.96
C VAL A 198 -14.69 -8.79 -12.19
N THR A 199 -15.81 -8.15 -12.54
CA THR A 199 -15.90 -6.74 -12.94
C THR A 199 -16.83 -5.93 -12.03
N GLY A 200 -16.75 -4.60 -12.14
CA GLY A 200 -17.63 -3.68 -11.44
C GLY A 200 -17.64 -3.87 -9.92
N GLY A 201 -18.83 -3.82 -9.32
CA GLY A 201 -19.01 -3.88 -7.86
C GLY A 201 -18.42 -5.13 -7.19
N ARG A 202 -18.52 -6.31 -7.83
CA ARG A 202 -17.94 -7.55 -7.29
C ARG A 202 -16.43 -7.48 -7.15
N ARG A 203 -15.75 -6.81 -8.08
CA ARG A 203 -14.30 -6.59 -7.99
C ARG A 203 -13.96 -5.66 -6.84
N VAL A 204 -14.70 -4.57 -6.70
CA VAL A 204 -14.51 -3.62 -5.60
C VAL A 204 -14.72 -4.29 -4.25
N ALA A 205 -15.78 -5.08 -4.10
CA ALA A 205 -16.04 -5.84 -2.88
C ALA A 205 -14.92 -6.83 -2.56
N ALA A 206 -14.43 -7.58 -3.56
CA ALA A 206 -13.29 -8.49 -3.39
C ALA A 206 -12.05 -7.75 -2.88
N LEU A 207 -11.65 -6.66 -3.56
CA LEU A 207 -10.48 -5.87 -3.20
C LEU A 207 -10.62 -5.22 -1.82
N ALA A 208 -11.80 -4.72 -1.46
CA ALA A 208 -12.05 -4.13 -0.14
C ALA A 208 -11.98 -5.17 0.98
N MET A 209 -12.50 -6.37 0.75
CA MET A 209 -12.37 -7.49 1.69
C MET A 209 -10.90 -7.90 1.85
N ASP A 210 -10.14 -7.94 0.76
CA ASP A 210 -8.71 -8.20 0.81
C ASP A 210 -7.96 -7.09 1.56
N GLY A 211 -8.29 -5.82 1.34
CA GLY A 211 -7.72 -4.70 2.10
C GLY A 211 -7.94 -4.83 3.60
N TRP A 212 -9.17 -5.17 4.01
CA TRP A 212 -9.47 -5.43 5.41
C TRP A 212 -8.71 -6.64 5.98
N MET A 213 -8.64 -7.76 5.25
CA MET A 213 -7.95 -8.97 5.70
C MET A 213 -6.43 -8.80 5.75
N LEU A 214 -5.84 -8.12 4.77
CA LEU A 214 -4.39 -7.94 4.65
C LEU A 214 -3.88 -6.83 5.57
N GLY A 215 -4.68 -5.78 5.78
CA GLY A 215 -4.36 -4.66 6.65
C GLY A 215 -4.69 -4.91 8.12
N ALA A 216 -5.03 -6.14 8.50
CA ALA A 216 -5.64 -6.49 9.78
C ALA A 216 -4.80 -6.09 11.01
N GLY A 217 -4.96 -4.83 11.40
CA GLY A 217 -5.19 -4.41 12.77
C GLY A 217 -6.52 -3.67 12.83
N ASN A 218 -7.43 -4.11 13.72
CA ASN A 218 -8.63 -3.42 14.23
C ASN A 218 -10.01 -3.83 13.68
N GLY A 219 -10.58 -4.89 14.27
CA GLY A 219 -12.04 -5.03 14.47
C GLY A 219 -12.89 -5.42 13.26
N GLU A 220 -14.16 -5.76 13.53
CA GLU A 220 -15.18 -5.96 12.49
C GLU A 220 -15.46 -4.64 11.76
N PRO A 221 -15.67 -4.65 10.43
CA PRO A 221 -16.05 -3.45 9.70
C PRO A 221 -17.37 -2.89 10.24
N ALA A 222 -17.54 -1.57 10.20
CA ALA A 222 -18.79 -0.92 10.58
C ALA A 222 -19.99 -1.49 9.78
N ALA A 223 -21.17 -1.51 10.40
CA ALA A 223 -22.36 -2.15 9.82
C ALA A 223 -22.74 -1.55 8.45
N GLU A 224 -22.52 -0.26 8.26
CA GLU A 224 -22.77 0.47 7.02
C GLU A 224 -21.82 0.03 5.91
N VAL A 225 -20.55 -0.24 6.24
CA VAL A 225 -19.55 -0.78 5.30
C VAL A 225 -19.92 -2.21 4.91
N LEU A 226 -20.35 -3.03 5.88
CA LEU A 226 -20.82 -4.39 5.60
C LEU A 226 -22.08 -4.40 4.72
N ALA A 227 -23.02 -3.47 4.95
CA ALA A 227 -24.22 -3.34 4.13
C ALA A 227 -23.86 -2.96 2.68
N GLU A 228 -22.94 -2.02 2.51
CA GLU A 228 -22.45 -1.58 1.20
C GLU A 228 -21.73 -2.72 0.45
N LEU A 229 -20.84 -3.45 1.14
CA LEU A 229 -20.17 -4.63 0.56
C LEU A 229 -21.16 -5.71 0.12
N ARG A 230 -22.23 -5.96 0.89
CA ARG A 230 -23.28 -6.91 0.51
C ARG A 230 -24.05 -6.44 -0.74
N ALA A 231 -24.36 -5.14 -0.82
CA ALA A 231 -25.05 -4.56 -1.97
C ALA A 231 -24.24 -4.70 -3.28
N LEU A 232 -22.90 -4.69 -3.19
CA LEU A 232 -22.02 -4.83 -4.35
C LEU A 232 -21.97 -6.23 -4.96
N VAL A 233 -22.33 -7.26 -4.18
CA VAL A 233 -22.22 -8.66 -4.62
C VAL A 233 -23.51 -9.19 -5.27
N GLY A 234 -24.66 -8.61 -4.87
CA GLY A 234 -26.00 -8.98 -5.35
C GLY A 234 -26.62 -10.12 -4.56
#